data_AF-A0A8T7FPP7-F1
#
_entry.id   AF-A0A8T7FPP7-F1
#
_cell.length_a   1.000
_cell.length_b   1.000
_cell.length_c   1.000
_cell.angle_alpha   90.00
_cell.angle_beta   90.00
_cell.angle_gamma   90.00
#
_symmetry.space_group_name_H-M   'P 1'
#
loop_
_entity.id
_entity.type
_entity.pdbx_description
1 polymer ?
#
loop_
_entity_poly.entity_id
_entity_poly.type
_entity_poly.pdbx_seq_one_letter_code
_entity_poly.pdbx_strand_id
1 'polypeptide(L)'
;MYSSSGVFKGVLGADIKLASIADRIANISISPSSIAFLVDKNGFVLAMPEAGYQMFGLQPEVVPVNESPKLSILSTDSEIMLFVAQRVVISRSNLLTLPVEGVQTYLAIASLGATEYKLVILAPVNELNQEILASRSEIQNEVAGVLRNASVILVLLIIGSLAVSLLIGQFITRPLKRLTNTVEEIAGGNLTARVKIESQDETGLLARSFNTMADRLNETLRGLEEKVAERTRELERISASNAYRARQFEAIARIANTISSTQTLNRLLPQIAETISEQLGFYHVGIFLLDVHKEYAVLTAANSEGGRRMLARNHRLRVGEVGIVGFVTRSASRASPWTLERMRFSSTIPTSPTPAPRSPCPCSPARRSSARWTCKARKRTLSRRRMSTSFRRWRTR
;
A
#
# COMPACT_ATOMS: atom_id res chain seq x y z
N MET A 1 -84.02 61.72 -35.30
CA MET A 1 -85.18 61.58 -34.39
C MET A 1 -86.40 61.21 -35.22
N TYR A 2 -86.94 60.03 -34.98
CA TYR A 2 -88.16 59.54 -35.62
C TYR A 2 -89.24 59.34 -34.55
N SER A 3 -90.49 59.56 -34.92
CA SER A 3 -91.65 59.20 -34.10
C SER A 3 -91.76 57.68 -33.95
N SER A 4 -92.46 57.19 -32.92
CA SER A 4 -92.80 55.76 -32.76
C SER A 4 -93.62 55.19 -33.93
N SER A 5 -94.22 56.07 -34.74
CA SER A 5 -94.92 55.74 -35.99
C SER A 5 -94.01 55.76 -37.24
N GLY A 6 -92.69 55.91 -37.10
CA GLY A 6 -91.72 55.90 -38.21
C GLY A 6 -91.59 57.22 -38.98
N VAL A 7 -92.31 58.27 -38.60
CA VAL A 7 -92.25 59.59 -39.25
C VAL A 7 -91.01 60.36 -38.79
N PHE A 8 -90.20 60.86 -39.71
CA PHE A 8 -89.04 61.71 -39.43
C PHE A 8 -89.47 63.00 -38.70
N LYS A 9 -88.84 63.29 -37.56
CA LYS A 9 -89.14 64.46 -36.72
C LYS A 9 -88.00 65.47 -36.63
N GLY A 10 -86.80 65.09 -37.05
CA GLY A 10 -85.64 65.98 -37.07
C GLY A 10 -84.33 65.24 -36.76
N VAL A 11 -83.23 65.98 -36.70
CA VAL A 11 -81.90 65.47 -36.32
C VAL A 11 -81.43 66.22 -35.08
N LEU A 12 -80.83 65.49 -34.14
CA LEU A 12 -80.11 66.11 -33.02
C LEU A 12 -78.63 66.11 -33.41
N GLY A 13 -78.11 67.31 -33.66
CA GLY A 13 -76.68 67.53 -33.91
C GLY A 13 -75.99 67.96 -32.63
N ALA A 14 -74.77 67.50 -32.42
CA ALA A 14 -73.87 68.00 -31.40
C ALA A 14 -72.56 68.40 -32.08
N ASP A 15 -72.19 69.66 -31.95
CA ASP A 15 -70.96 70.18 -32.54
C ASP A 15 -69.80 69.99 -31.56
N ILE A 16 -68.74 69.32 -32.02
CA ILE A 16 -67.50 69.18 -31.28
C ILE A 16 -66.47 70.09 -31.94
N LYS A 17 -65.85 70.98 -31.16
CA LYS A 17 -64.74 71.81 -31.65
C LYS A 17 -63.55 70.92 -31.96
N LEU A 18 -63.13 70.91 -33.23
CA LEU A 18 -61.97 70.14 -33.68
C LEU A 18 -60.69 70.52 -32.92
N ALA A 19 -60.56 71.80 -32.54
CA ALA A 19 -59.47 72.30 -31.70
C ALA A 19 -59.31 71.52 -30.38
N SER A 20 -60.41 71.13 -29.72
CA SER A 20 -60.35 70.39 -28.45
C SER A 20 -59.89 68.94 -28.62
N ILE A 21 -60.10 68.34 -29.79
CA ILE A 21 -59.54 67.03 -30.15
C ILE A 21 -58.06 67.20 -30.51
N ALA A 22 -57.75 68.28 -31.24
CA ALA A 22 -56.39 68.58 -31.65
C ALA A 22 -55.44 68.77 -30.46
N ASP A 23 -55.85 69.56 -29.46
CA ASP A 23 -55.06 69.78 -28.25
C ASP A 23 -54.84 68.48 -27.46
N ARG A 24 -55.82 67.57 -27.45
CA ARG A 24 -55.69 66.28 -26.75
C ARG A 24 -54.73 65.34 -27.47
N ILE A 25 -54.73 65.35 -28.81
CA ILE A 25 -53.85 64.50 -29.62
C ILE A 25 -52.42 65.06 -29.62
N ALA A 26 -52.25 66.37 -29.71
CA ALA A 26 -50.95 67.03 -29.65
C ALA A 26 -50.22 66.80 -28.32
N ASN A 27 -50.96 66.53 -27.23
CA ASN A 27 -50.42 66.21 -25.91
C ASN A 27 -50.09 64.71 -25.71
N ILE A 28 -50.26 63.85 -26.73
CA ILE A 28 -49.86 62.44 -26.64
C ILE A 28 -48.35 62.35 -26.88
N SER A 29 -47.58 62.23 -25.80
CA SER A 29 -46.12 61.99 -25.83
C SER A 29 -45.80 60.56 -25.38
N ILE A 30 -45.32 59.71 -26.27
CA ILE A 30 -44.79 58.35 -25.97
C ILE A 30 -43.31 58.43 -25.60
N SER A 31 -42.56 59.32 -26.25
CA SER A 31 -41.18 59.68 -25.93
C SER A 31 -41.02 61.21 -26.03
N PRO A 32 -39.92 61.80 -25.50
CA PRO A 32 -39.69 63.25 -25.52
C PRO A 32 -39.83 63.91 -26.89
N SER A 33 -39.38 63.23 -27.96
CA SER A 33 -39.46 63.74 -29.34
C SER A 33 -40.54 63.04 -30.18
N SER A 34 -41.47 62.30 -29.55
CA SER A 34 -42.57 61.68 -30.28
C SER A 34 -43.62 62.70 -30.69
N ILE A 35 -44.20 62.49 -31.87
CA ILE A 35 -45.23 63.37 -32.44
C ILE A 35 -46.46 62.55 -32.75
N ALA A 36 -47.62 63.01 -32.25
CA ALA A 36 -48.91 62.44 -32.57
C ALA A 36 -49.77 63.47 -33.30
N PHE A 37 -50.41 63.05 -34.40
CA PHE A 37 -51.26 63.92 -35.20
C PHE A 37 -52.43 63.14 -35.81
N LEU A 38 -53.47 63.87 -36.20
CA LEU A 38 -54.71 63.33 -36.75
C LEU A 38 -54.91 63.83 -38.18
N VAL A 39 -55.25 62.90 -39.06
CA VAL A 39 -55.61 63.22 -40.46
C VAL A 39 -56.93 62.58 -40.85
N ASP A 40 -57.57 63.15 -41.86
CA ASP A 40 -58.75 62.55 -42.48
C ASP A 40 -58.37 61.36 -43.40
N LYS A 41 -59.38 60.76 -44.04
CA LYS A 41 -59.19 59.63 -44.96
C LYS A 41 -58.39 59.96 -46.22
N ASN A 42 -58.33 61.23 -46.62
CA ASN A 42 -57.62 61.71 -47.80
C ASN A 42 -56.24 62.30 -47.45
N GLY A 43 -55.88 62.36 -46.16
CA GLY A 43 -54.61 62.93 -45.69
C GLY A 43 -54.65 64.43 -45.41
N PHE A 44 -55.84 65.04 -45.27
CA PHE A 44 -55.95 66.41 -44.77
C PHE A 44 -55.68 66.46 -43.27
N VAL A 45 -54.90 67.44 -42.83
CA VAL A 45 -54.49 67.61 -41.43
C VAL A 45 -55.67 68.12 -40.62
N LEU A 46 -56.09 67.34 -39.61
CA LEU A 46 -57.13 67.72 -38.66
C LEU A 46 -56.54 68.30 -37.38
N ALA A 47 -55.40 67.76 -36.95
CA ALA A 47 -54.67 68.18 -35.77
C ALA A 47 -53.22 67.77 -35.90
N MET A 48 -52.28 68.69 -35.68
CA MET A 48 -50.86 68.38 -35.71
C MET A 48 -50.12 69.36 -34.79
N PRO A 49 -49.13 68.92 -34.00
CA PRO A 49 -48.29 69.83 -33.23
C PRO A 49 -47.28 70.54 -34.15
N GLU A 50 -46.71 71.64 -33.67
CA GLU A 50 -45.77 72.47 -34.45
C GLU A 50 -44.59 71.67 -35.02
N ALA A 51 -44.04 70.75 -34.23
CA ALA A 51 -42.96 69.86 -34.68
C ALA A 51 -43.36 68.97 -35.88
N GLY A 52 -44.64 68.58 -35.96
CA GLY A 52 -45.17 67.83 -37.10
C GLY A 52 -45.23 68.69 -38.37
N TYR A 53 -45.68 69.95 -38.26
CA TYR A 53 -45.70 70.87 -39.40
C TYR A 53 -44.30 71.09 -39.97
N GLN A 54 -43.31 71.30 -39.10
CA GLN A 54 -41.90 71.44 -39.49
C GLN A 54 -41.38 70.17 -40.17
N MET A 55 -41.65 69.00 -39.60
CA MET A 55 -41.21 67.71 -40.14
C MET A 55 -41.76 67.42 -41.54
N PHE A 56 -43.02 67.79 -41.81
CA PHE A 56 -43.62 67.65 -43.14
C PHE A 56 -43.34 68.85 -44.07
N GLY A 57 -42.66 69.90 -43.60
CA GLY A 57 -42.42 71.12 -44.40
C GLY A 57 -43.70 71.92 -44.70
N LEU A 58 -44.70 71.82 -43.82
CA LEU A 58 -46.02 72.42 -43.99
C LEU A 58 -46.15 73.68 -43.12
N GLN A 59 -46.99 74.63 -43.55
CA GLN A 59 -47.37 75.77 -42.72
C GLN A 59 -48.74 75.56 -42.08
N PRO A 60 -48.93 75.87 -40.78
CA PRO A 60 -50.23 75.74 -40.14
C PRO A 60 -51.31 76.58 -40.83
N GLU A 61 -52.40 75.94 -41.23
CA GLU A 61 -53.57 76.61 -41.80
C GLU A 61 -54.59 76.91 -40.68
N VAL A 62 -55.02 78.16 -40.56
CA VAL A 62 -56.15 78.52 -39.68
C VAL A 62 -57.44 78.25 -40.44
N VAL A 63 -58.10 77.13 -40.13
CA VAL A 63 -59.36 76.75 -40.78
C VAL A 63 -60.53 77.50 -40.14
N PRO A 64 -61.25 78.37 -40.88
CA PRO A 64 -62.43 79.05 -40.35
C PRO A 64 -63.59 78.07 -40.11
N VAL A 65 -64.49 78.46 -39.21
CA VAL A 65 -65.67 77.65 -38.87
C VAL A 65 -66.53 77.43 -40.12
N ASN A 66 -66.81 76.17 -40.47
CA ASN A 66 -67.53 75.68 -41.65
C ASN A 66 -66.72 75.51 -42.96
N GLU A 67 -65.38 75.62 -42.92
CA GLU A 67 -64.54 75.20 -44.04
C GLU A 67 -63.85 73.86 -43.76
N SER A 68 -63.66 73.08 -44.83
CA SER A 68 -62.83 71.86 -44.76
C SER A 68 -61.35 72.24 -44.75
N PRO A 69 -60.51 71.50 -44.02
CA PRO A 69 -59.05 71.68 -44.07
C PRO A 69 -58.53 71.48 -45.49
N LYS A 70 -57.65 72.36 -45.96
CA LYS A 70 -57.06 72.29 -47.32
C LYS A 70 -55.63 71.79 -47.28
N LEU A 71 -54.96 71.90 -46.14
CA LEU A 71 -53.61 71.41 -45.93
C LEU A 71 -53.56 69.87 -45.91
N SER A 72 -52.83 69.30 -46.87
CA SER A 72 -52.61 67.86 -46.98
C SER A 72 -51.20 67.47 -46.57
N ILE A 73 -51.05 66.32 -45.90
CA ILE A 73 -49.73 65.74 -45.63
C ILE A 73 -49.01 65.26 -46.90
N LEU A 74 -49.72 65.16 -48.02
CA LEU A 74 -49.16 64.77 -49.31
C LEU A 74 -48.42 65.90 -50.03
N SER A 75 -48.55 67.16 -49.58
CA SER A 75 -47.88 68.31 -50.19
C SER A 75 -46.50 68.59 -49.58
N THR A 76 -45.81 67.56 -49.09
CA THR A 76 -44.48 67.66 -48.49
C THR A 76 -43.38 67.59 -49.55
N ASP A 77 -42.32 68.37 -49.37
CA ASP A 77 -41.16 68.41 -50.28
C ASP A 77 -40.15 67.26 -50.02
N SER A 78 -40.29 66.53 -48.91
CA SER A 78 -39.40 65.43 -48.53
C SER A 78 -39.87 64.09 -49.09
N GLU A 79 -39.00 63.36 -49.78
CA GLU A 79 -39.29 62.03 -50.36
C GLU A 79 -39.71 61.01 -49.28
N ILE A 80 -39.04 61.05 -48.12
CA ILE A 80 -39.32 60.15 -46.99
C ILE A 80 -40.68 60.49 -46.37
N MET A 81 -40.98 61.78 -46.21
CA MET A 81 -42.27 62.22 -45.66
C MET A 81 -43.41 62.00 -46.62
N LEU A 82 -43.17 62.09 -47.93
CA LEU A 82 -44.15 61.75 -48.95
C LEU A 82 -44.49 60.25 -48.90
N PHE A 83 -43.49 59.39 -48.71
CA PHE A 83 -43.72 57.95 -48.47
C PHE A 83 -44.55 57.71 -47.20
N VAL A 84 -44.24 58.40 -46.10
CA VAL A 84 -45.03 58.34 -44.86
C VAL A 84 -46.48 58.77 -45.13
N ALA A 85 -46.67 59.90 -45.81
CA ALA A 85 -47.98 60.46 -46.13
C ALA A 85 -48.83 59.49 -46.98
N GLN A 86 -48.25 58.92 -48.04
CA GLN A 86 -48.91 57.92 -48.86
C GLN A 86 -49.30 56.68 -48.05
N ARG A 87 -48.41 56.19 -47.18
CA ARG A 87 -48.69 55.04 -46.30
C ARG A 87 -49.79 55.33 -45.29
N VAL A 88 -49.83 56.55 -44.74
CA VAL A 88 -50.91 57.02 -43.88
C VAL A 88 -52.24 56.99 -44.62
N VAL A 89 -52.31 57.51 -45.84
CA VAL A 89 -53.57 57.56 -46.63
C VAL A 89 -54.03 56.16 -47.08
N ILE A 90 -53.11 55.27 -47.45
CA ILE A 90 -53.47 53.93 -47.97
C ILE A 90 -53.78 52.92 -46.85
N SER A 91 -53.07 52.98 -45.72
CA SER A 91 -53.18 51.92 -44.68
C SER A 91 -54.30 52.21 -43.68
N ARG A 92 -55.03 51.18 -43.24
CA ARG A 92 -55.98 51.30 -42.11
C ARG A 92 -55.29 51.26 -40.75
N SER A 93 -54.30 50.39 -40.62
CA SER A 93 -53.41 50.30 -39.47
C SER A 93 -52.05 49.82 -39.95
N ASN A 94 -50.97 50.37 -39.42
CA ASN A 94 -49.63 49.95 -39.78
C ASN A 94 -48.63 50.29 -38.67
N LEU A 95 -47.57 49.50 -38.56
CA LEU A 95 -46.41 49.81 -37.72
C LEU A 95 -45.16 49.51 -38.55
N LEU A 96 -44.36 50.54 -38.80
CA LEU A 96 -43.17 50.42 -39.62
C LEU A 96 -42.06 51.33 -39.08
N THR A 97 -40.82 51.01 -39.41
CA THR A 97 -39.65 51.79 -38.97
C THR A 97 -39.02 52.45 -40.18
N LEU A 98 -38.77 53.75 -40.09
CA LEU A 98 -38.19 54.55 -41.16
C LEU A 98 -37.12 55.50 -40.63
N PRO A 99 -36.09 55.82 -41.41
CA PRO A 99 -35.12 56.84 -41.06
C PRO A 99 -35.69 58.23 -41.33
N VAL A 100 -36.26 58.88 -40.31
CA VAL A 100 -36.67 60.29 -40.39
C VAL A 100 -35.52 61.13 -39.87
N GLU A 101 -35.00 62.06 -40.69
CA GLU A 101 -33.85 62.92 -40.34
C GLU A 101 -32.60 62.13 -39.87
N GLY A 102 -32.40 60.92 -40.38
CA GLY A 102 -31.28 60.04 -40.01
C GLY A 102 -31.48 59.22 -38.73
N VAL A 103 -32.61 59.38 -38.04
CA VAL A 103 -32.97 58.60 -36.85
C VAL A 103 -34.05 57.58 -37.19
N GLN A 104 -33.81 56.31 -36.84
CA GLN A 104 -34.84 55.26 -37.00
C GLN A 104 -36.05 55.60 -36.12
N THR A 105 -37.21 55.73 -36.74
CA THR A 105 -38.45 56.22 -36.13
C THR A 105 -39.58 55.24 -36.42
N TYR A 106 -40.33 54.85 -35.40
CA TYR A 106 -41.55 54.07 -35.55
C TYR A 106 -42.68 54.97 -36.04
N LEU A 107 -43.28 54.61 -37.17
CA LEU A 107 -44.56 55.14 -37.65
C LEU A 107 -45.66 54.15 -37.27
N ALA A 108 -46.54 54.55 -36.36
CA ALA A 108 -47.75 53.84 -36.03
C ALA A 108 -48.96 54.57 -36.62
N ILE A 109 -49.81 53.83 -37.33
CA ILE A 109 -51.05 54.34 -37.94
C ILE A 109 -52.21 53.54 -37.36
N ALA A 110 -53.25 54.22 -36.89
CA ALA A 110 -54.48 53.60 -36.41
C ALA A 110 -55.71 54.37 -36.93
N SER A 111 -56.59 53.68 -37.65
CA SER A 111 -57.86 54.26 -38.11
C SER A 111 -58.93 54.21 -37.01
N LEU A 112 -59.65 55.32 -36.84
CA LEU A 112 -60.74 55.50 -35.89
C LEU A 112 -62.06 55.12 -36.57
N GLY A 113 -62.62 53.98 -36.15
CA GLY A 113 -63.64 53.23 -36.91
C GLY A 113 -64.96 53.96 -37.23
N ALA A 114 -65.31 55.04 -36.54
CA ALA A 114 -66.56 55.78 -36.79
C ALA A 114 -66.39 56.98 -37.74
N THR A 115 -65.17 57.49 -37.92
CA THR A 115 -64.91 58.74 -38.66
C THR A 115 -63.97 58.58 -39.84
N GLU A 116 -63.40 57.39 -40.04
CA GLU A 116 -62.32 57.12 -41.02
C GLU A 116 -61.07 57.99 -40.82
N TYR A 117 -60.98 58.72 -39.72
CA TYR A 117 -59.80 59.50 -39.35
C TYR A 117 -58.67 58.57 -38.94
N LYS A 118 -57.44 59.02 -39.09
CA LYS A 118 -56.25 58.23 -38.78
C LYS A 118 -55.40 58.97 -37.76
N LEU A 119 -55.16 58.32 -36.64
CA LEU A 119 -54.17 58.72 -35.66
C LEU A 119 -52.82 58.21 -36.13
N VAL A 120 -51.87 59.13 -36.26
CA VAL A 120 -50.50 58.85 -36.69
C VAL A 120 -49.57 59.23 -35.56
N ILE A 121 -48.66 58.33 -35.21
CA ILE A 121 -47.66 58.54 -34.18
C ILE A 121 -46.29 58.23 -34.76
N LEU A 122 -45.38 59.17 -34.60
CA LEU A 122 -43.97 59.07 -34.97
C LEU A 122 -43.14 59.06 -33.67
N ALA A 123 -42.42 57.98 -33.40
CA ALA A 123 -41.64 57.82 -32.17
C ALA A 123 -40.21 57.34 -32.45
N PRO A 124 -39.16 58.12 -32.11
CA PRO A 124 -37.76 57.73 -32.34
C PRO A 124 -37.35 56.46 -31.56
N VAL A 125 -36.76 55.50 -32.25
CA VAL A 125 -36.34 54.19 -31.71
C VAL A 125 -35.23 54.33 -30.67
N ASN A 126 -34.32 55.29 -30.88
CA ASN A 126 -33.22 55.57 -29.96
C ASN A 126 -33.71 56.03 -28.58
N GLU A 127 -34.77 56.83 -28.50
CA GLU A 127 -35.35 57.29 -27.23
C GLU A 127 -36.09 56.17 -26.51
N LEU A 128 -36.89 55.37 -27.22
CA LEU A 128 -37.54 54.17 -26.68
C LEU A 128 -36.52 53.16 -26.13
N ASN A 129 -35.33 53.08 -26.72
CA ASN A 129 -34.27 52.19 -26.28
C ASN A 129 -33.43 52.76 -25.11
N GLN A 130 -33.42 54.07 -24.88
CA GLN A 130 -32.60 54.68 -23.81
C GLN A 130 -33.06 54.27 -22.41
N GLU A 131 -34.36 54.02 -22.21
CA GLU A 131 -34.88 53.46 -20.95
C GLU A 131 -34.33 52.05 -20.67
N ILE A 132 -34.14 51.25 -21.72
CA ILE A 132 -33.58 49.89 -21.62
C ILE A 132 -32.07 49.93 -21.34
N LEU A 133 -31.37 50.95 -21.84
CA LEU A 133 -29.92 51.09 -21.67
C LEU A 133 -29.54 51.60 -20.28
N ALA A 134 -30.33 52.49 -19.67
CA ALA A 134 -30.09 52.98 -18.30
C ALA A 134 -30.11 51.84 -17.27
N SER A 135 -31.03 50.88 -17.42
CA SER A 135 -31.15 49.69 -16.54
C SER A 135 -29.94 48.73 -16.61
N ARG A 136 -29.15 48.74 -17.70
CA ARG A 136 -28.00 47.83 -17.85
C ARG A 136 -26.77 48.24 -17.03
N SER A 137 -26.64 49.51 -16.65
CA SER A 137 -25.46 50.02 -15.96
C SER A 137 -25.35 49.54 -14.51
N GLU A 138 -26.49 49.30 -13.84
CA GLU A 138 -26.54 48.80 -12.47
C GLU A 138 -26.11 47.32 -12.38
N ILE A 139 -26.56 46.51 -13.35
CA ILE A 139 -26.25 45.07 -13.43
C ILE A 139 -24.76 44.83 -13.65
N GLN A 140 -24.07 45.68 -14.41
CA GLN A 140 -22.65 45.43 -14.72
C GLN A 140 -21.73 45.56 -13.50
N ASN A 141 -22.04 46.45 -12.56
CA ASN A 141 -21.24 46.62 -11.34
C ASN A 141 -21.41 45.44 -10.38
N GLU A 142 -22.63 44.90 -10.27
CA GLU A 142 -22.88 43.70 -9.47
C GLU A 142 -22.18 42.47 -10.05
N VAL A 143 -22.26 42.27 -11.38
CA VAL A 143 -21.59 41.18 -12.07
C VAL A 143 -20.06 41.27 -11.92
N ALA A 144 -19.50 42.47 -12.04
CA ALA A 144 -18.07 42.70 -11.86
C ALA A 144 -17.61 42.37 -10.42
N GLY A 145 -18.42 42.71 -9.41
CA GLY A 145 -18.15 42.37 -8.02
C GLY A 145 -18.10 40.87 -7.75
N VAL A 146 -19.06 40.11 -8.31
CA VAL A 146 -19.10 38.65 -8.20
C VAL A 146 -17.88 38.01 -8.87
N LEU A 147 -17.53 38.43 -10.09
CA LEU A 147 -16.38 37.91 -10.81
C LEU A 147 -15.05 38.21 -10.08
N ARG A 148 -14.91 39.39 -9.48
CA ARG A 148 -13.73 39.74 -8.67
C ARG A 148 -13.61 38.85 -7.43
N ASN A 149 -14.69 38.64 -6.70
CA ASN A 149 -14.65 37.79 -5.51
C ASN A 149 -14.38 36.33 -5.89
N ALA A 150 -14.98 35.84 -6.98
CA ALA A 150 -14.73 34.50 -7.50
C ALA A 150 -13.26 34.30 -7.90
N SER A 151 -12.64 35.28 -8.57
CA SER A 151 -11.23 35.19 -8.97
C SER A 151 -10.28 35.23 -7.77
N VAL A 152 -10.57 36.04 -6.74
CA VAL A 152 -9.80 36.04 -5.48
C VAL A 152 -9.89 34.69 -4.77
N ILE A 153 -11.09 34.11 -4.66
CA ILE A 153 -11.28 32.78 -4.07
C ILE A 153 -10.50 31.72 -4.85
N LEU A 154 -10.56 31.76 -6.18
CA LEU A 154 -9.82 30.82 -7.04
C LEU A 154 -8.30 30.92 -6.81
N VAL A 155 -7.75 32.13 -6.76
CA VAL A 155 -6.31 32.35 -6.50
C VAL A 155 -5.92 31.83 -5.12
N LEU A 156 -6.75 32.08 -4.09
CA LEU A 156 -6.50 31.57 -2.74
C LEU A 156 -6.53 30.04 -2.69
N LEU A 157 -7.44 29.39 -3.42
CA LEU A 157 -7.49 27.93 -3.52
C LEU A 157 -6.24 27.36 -4.21
N ILE A 158 -5.78 28.00 -5.29
CA ILE A 158 -4.55 27.59 -5.98
C ILE A 158 -3.34 27.70 -5.04
N ILE A 159 -3.18 28.85 -4.36
CA ILE A 159 -2.09 29.07 -3.41
C ILE A 159 -2.17 28.07 -2.24
N GLY A 160 -3.37 27.86 -1.69
CA GLY A 160 -3.61 26.90 -0.62
C GLY A 160 -3.25 25.47 -1.03
N SER A 161 -3.64 25.05 -2.23
CA SER A 161 -3.30 23.71 -2.76
C SER A 161 -1.79 23.52 -2.92
N LEU A 162 -1.08 24.55 -3.40
CA LEU A 162 0.36 24.52 -3.56
C LEU A 162 1.07 24.45 -2.20
N ALA A 163 0.60 25.23 -1.21
CA ALA A 163 1.13 25.20 0.14
C ALA A 163 0.97 23.81 0.79
N VAL A 164 -0.21 23.19 0.68
CA VAL A 164 -0.48 21.84 1.20
C VAL A 164 0.42 20.80 0.52
N SER A 165 0.57 20.88 -0.81
CA SER A 165 1.45 19.97 -1.56
C SER A 165 2.91 20.05 -1.08
N LEU A 166 3.43 21.26 -0.87
CA LEU A 166 4.79 21.47 -0.35
C LEU A 166 4.94 20.97 1.09
N LEU A 167 3.94 21.15 1.94
CA LEU A 167 3.92 20.61 3.31
C LEU A 167 4.01 19.08 3.31
N ILE A 168 3.16 18.40 2.54
CA ILE A 168 3.20 16.93 2.44
C ILE A 168 4.58 16.45 1.97
N GLY A 169 5.15 17.12 0.97
CA GLY A 169 6.48 16.80 0.46
C GLY A 169 7.57 16.90 1.54
N GLN A 170 7.50 17.90 2.41
CA GLN A 170 8.50 18.12 3.47
C GLN A 170 8.29 17.22 4.69
N PHE A 171 7.05 17.02 5.14
CA PHE A 171 6.75 16.31 6.38
C PHE A 171 6.57 14.80 6.20
N ILE A 172 6.22 14.33 5.00
CA ILE A 172 5.97 12.90 4.75
C ILE A 172 6.94 12.34 3.70
N THR A 173 6.93 12.90 2.50
CA THR A 173 7.66 12.31 1.37
C THR A 173 9.17 12.30 1.57
N ARG A 174 9.76 13.42 2.04
CA ARG A 174 11.21 13.51 2.28
C ARG A 174 11.70 12.54 3.37
N PRO A 175 11.10 12.47 4.57
CA PRO A 175 11.46 11.48 5.59
C PRO A 175 11.35 10.03 5.10
N LEU A 176 10.28 9.70 4.38
CA LEU A 176 10.10 8.35 3.83
C LEU A 176 11.17 8.01 2.81
N LYS A 177 11.50 8.92 1.88
CA LYS A 177 12.56 8.69 0.90
C LYS A 177 13.93 8.51 1.56
N ARG A 178 14.23 9.28 2.60
CA ARG A 178 15.48 9.10 3.38
C ARG A 178 15.51 7.73 4.06
N LEU A 179 14.39 7.31 4.65
CA LEU A 179 14.28 5.99 5.27
C LEU A 179 14.53 4.88 4.24
N THR A 180 13.89 4.96 3.07
CA THR A 180 14.11 4.00 1.97
C THR A 180 15.58 3.95 1.55
N ASN A 181 16.23 5.10 1.35
CA ASN A 181 17.65 5.13 0.99
C ASN A 181 18.54 4.49 2.07
N THR A 182 18.28 4.73 3.36
CA THR A 182 19.03 4.08 4.44
C THR A 182 18.79 2.58 4.48
N VAL A 183 17.58 2.11 4.15
CA VAL A 183 17.28 0.68 4.02
C VAL A 183 18.12 0.06 2.91
N GLU A 184 18.20 0.72 1.75
CA GLU A 184 19.03 0.27 0.62
C GLU A 184 20.52 0.22 0.99
N GLU A 185 21.03 1.20 1.74
CA GLU A 185 22.41 1.17 2.23
C GLU A 185 22.69 -0.01 3.17
N ILE A 186 21.77 -0.31 4.10
CA ILE A 186 21.89 -1.46 5.00
C ILE A 186 21.82 -2.77 4.20
N ALA A 187 20.90 -2.86 3.24
CA ALA A 187 20.79 -4.02 2.35
C ALA A 187 22.03 -4.22 1.48
N GLY A 188 22.72 -3.12 1.12
CA GLY A 188 24.01 -3.13 0.43
C GLY A 188 25.22 -3.49 1.31
N GLY A 189 25.00 -3.77 2.60
CA GLY A 189 26.04 -4.21 3.54
C GLY A 189 26.55 -3.14 4.51
N ASN A 190 26.11 -1.88 4.38
CA ASN A 190 26.46 -0.84 5.35
C ASN A 190 25.56 -0.90 6.60
N LEU A 191 25.86 -1.82 7.51
CA LEU A 191 25.10 -2.04 8.75
C LEU A 191 25.23 -0.90 9.78
N THR A 192 26.06 0.11 9.52
CA THR A 192 26.23 1.29 10.40
C THR A 192 25.29 2.44 10.03
N ALA A 193 24.67 2.41 8.85
CA ALA A 193 23.76 3.45 8.40
C ALA A 193 22.52 3.54 9.32
N ARG A 194 22.11 4.74 9.71
CA ARG A 194 20.96 4.98 10.60
C ARG A 194 20.11 6.13 10.08
N VAL A 195 18.80 6.03 10.27
CA VAL A 195 17.85 7.06 9.89
C VAL A 195 17.84 8.14 10.96
N LYS A 196 18.05 9.41 10.57
CA LYS A 196 17.92 10.55 11.47
C LYS A 196 16.46 10.77 11.84
N ILE A 197 16.17 10.85 13.15
CA ILE A 197 14.82 11.05 13.67
C ILE A 197 14.56 12.55 13.76
N GLU A 198 13.75 13.09 12.85
CA GLU A 198 13.41 14.52 12.80
C GLU A 198 11.97 14.83 13.23
N SER A 199 11.13 13.80 13.39
CA SER A 199 9.72 13.95 13.79
C SER A 199 9.36 13.14 15.05
N GLN A 200 8.33 13.59 15.75
CA GLN A 200 7.74 12.91 16.91
C GLN A 200 6.43 12.15 16.57
N ASP A 201 6.05 12.14 15.29
CA ASP A 201 4.87 11.44 14.77
C ASP A 201 5.15 9.95 14.42
N GLU A 202 4.23 9.33 13.67
CA GLU A 202 4.31 7.96 13.17
C GLU A 202 5.54 7.73 12.28
N THR A 203 5.96 8.72 11.50
CA THR A 203 7.18 8.63 10.67
C THR A 203 8.42 8.58 11.54
N GLY A 204 8.45 9.36 12.63
CA GLY A 204 9.49 9.31 13.64
C GLY A 204 9.52 7.98 14.41
N LEU A 205 8.36 7.43 14.73
CA LEU A 205 8.24 6.11 15.35
C LEU A 205 8.75 5.00 14.43
N LEU A 206 8.44 5.08 13.14
CA LEU A 206 8.93 4.14 12.13
C LEU A 206 10.45 4.20 12.02
N ALA A 207 11.04 5.40 11.96
CA ALA A 207 12.49 5.58 11.94
C ALA A 207 13.18 4.97 13.18
N ARG A 208 12.62 5.17 14.39
CA ARG A 208 13.11 4.55 15.63
C ARG A 208 13.06 3.02 15.58
N SER A 209 11.95 2.47 15.10
CA SER A 209 11.75 1.02 14.98
C SER A 209 12.72 0.42 13.98
N PHE A 210 12.96 1.10 12.87
CA PHE A 210 13.92 0.68 11.86
C PHE A 210 15.37 0.70 12.38
N ASN A 211 15.79 1.77 13.08
CA ASN A 211 17.11 1.81 13.70
C ASN A 211 17.30 0.67 14.72
N THR A 212 16.28 0.35 15.51
CA THR A 212 16.32 -0.77 16.46
C THR A 212 16.50 -2.12 15.73
N MET A 213 15.85 -2.31 14.58
CA MET A 213 16.03 -3.49 13.75
C MET A 213 17.46 -3.56 13.19
N ALA A 214 18.00 -2.45 12.70
CA ALA A 214 19.36 -2.36 12.19
C ALA A 214 20.41 -2.67 13.27
N ASP A 215 20.19 -2.22 14.51
CA ASP A 215 21.06 -2.55 15.65
C ASP A 215 21.06 -4.05 15.95
N ARG A 216 19.88 -4.68 16.02
CA ARG A 216 19.75 -6.13 16.24
C ARG A 216 20.38 -6.95 15.11
N LEU A 217 20.23 -6.51 13.86
CA LEU A 217 20.84 -7.15 12.71
C LEU A 217 22.37 -7.11 12.81
N ASN A 218 22.93 -5.93 13.11
CA ASN A 218 24.38 -5.76 13.28
C ASN A 218 24.91 -6.62 14.45
N GLU A 219 24.22 -6.63 15.59
CA GLU A 219 24.58 -7.46 16.74
C GLU A 219 24.54 -8.96 16.39
N THR A 220 23.51 -9.41 15.67
CA THR A 220 23.37 -10.80 15.24
C THR A 220 24.49 -11.21 14.29
N LEU A 221 24.85 -10.35 13.34
CA LEU A 221 25.94 -10.62 12.39
C LEU A 221 27.30 -10.66 13.09
N ARG A 222 27.59 -9.72 13.99
CA ARG A 222 28.81 -9.75 14.81
C ARG A 222 28.89 -11.01 15.67
N GLY A 223 27.79 -11.42 16.29
CA GLY A 223 27.74 -12.65 17.06
C GLY A 223 27.91 -13.91 16.20
N LEU A 224 27.47 -13.88 14.94
CA LEU A 224 27.69 -14.97 13.99
C LEU A 224 29.17 -15.03 13.56
N GLU A 225 29.79 -13.89 13.25
CA GLU A 225 31.21 -13.80 12.93
C GLU A 225 32.09 -14.31 14.07
N GLU A 226 31.76 -13.95 15.32
CA GLU A 226 32.47 -14.44 16.50
C GLU A 226 32.35 -15.97 16.65
N LYS A 227 31.14 -16.52 16.46
CA LYS A 227 30.91 -17.97 16.47
C LYS A 227 31.65 -18.68 15.34
N VAL A 228 31.69 -18.09 14.14
CA VAL A 228 32.45 -18.64 13.02
C VAL A 228 33.94 -18.64 13.35
N ALA A 229 34.48 -17.54 13.90
CA ALA A 229 35.88 -17.47 14.30
C ALA A 229 36.22 -18.49 15.42
N GLU A 230 35.32 -18.67 16.40
CA GLU A 230 35.47 -19.69 17.44
C GLU A 230 35.51 -21.10 16.84
N ARG A 231 34.56 -21.43 15.96
CA ARG A 231 34.49 -22.75 15.29
C ARG A 231 35.69 -23.01 14.39
N THR A 232 36.18 -22.01 13.66
CA THR A 232 37.39 -22.13 12.85
C THR A 232 38.61 -22.44 13.72
N ARG A 233 38.79 -21.74 14.85
CA ARG A 233 39.87 -22.02 15.81
C ARG A 233 39.75 -23.42 16.44
N GLU A 234 38.52 -23.86 16.73
CA GLU A 234 38.27 -25.22 17.24
C GLU A 234 38.67 -26.28 16.20
N LEU A 235 38.26 -26.10 14.94
CA LEU A 235 38.60 -27.00 13.83
C LEU A 235 40.12 -27.05 13.59
N GLU A 236 40.81 -25.92 13.63
CA GLU A 236 42.27 -25.87 13.52
C GLU A 236 42.97 -26.66 14.63
N ARG A 237 42.50 -26.52 15.88
CA ARG A 237 43.03 -27.29 17.03
C ARG A 237 42.81 -28.80 16.85
N ILE A 238 41.62 -29.20 16.42
CA ILE A 238 41.30 -30.61 16.18
C ILE A 238 42.15 -31.16 15.03
N SER A 239 42.28 -30.42 13.94
CA SER A 239 43.13 -30.78 12.79
C SER A 239 44.59 -30.98 13.20
N ALA A 240 45.15 -30.04 13.97
CA ALA A 240 46.52 -30.14 14.49
C ALA A 240 46.72 -31.37 15.40
N SER A 241 45.76 -31.65 16.28
CA SER A 241 45.78 -32.83 17.16
C SER A 241 45.71 -34.14 16.36
N ASN A 242 44.85 -34.20 15.34
CA ASN A 242 44.74 -35.37 14.47
C ASN A 242 46.04 -35.60 13.66
N ALA A 243 46.64 -34.54 13.13
CA ALA A 243 47.93 -34.63 12.44
C ALA A 243 49.04 -35.14 13.38
N TYR A 244 49.06 -34.67 14.63
CA TYR A 244 49.99 -35.19 15.64
C TYR A 244 49.77 -36.67 15.93
N ARG A 245 48.51 -37.10 16.13
CA ARG A 245 48.14 -38.50 16.35
C ARG A 245 48.51 -39.39 15.16
N ALA A 246 48.28 -38.93 13.93
CA ALA A 246 48.66 -39.67 12.72
C ALA A 246 50.17 -39.92 12.68
N ARG A 247 51.01 -38.91 12.98
CA ARG A 247 52.46 -39.07 13.07
C ARG A 247 52.89 -40.09 14.14
N GLN A 248 52.21 -40.11 15.28
CA GLN A 248 52.47 -41.12 16.32
C GLN A 248 52.14 -42.54 15.83
N PHE A 249 50.99 -42.73 15.18
CA PHE A 249 50.63 -44.03 14.61
C PHE A 249 51.62 -44.50 13.54
N GLU A 250 52.09 -43.62 12.66
CA GLU A 250 53.13 -43.97 11.67
C GLU A 250 54.45 -44.41 12.33
N ALA A 251 54.87 -43.73 13.40
CA ALA A 251 56.08 -44.09 14.13
C ALA A 251 55.95 -45.48 14.79
N ILE A 252 54.80 -45.75 15.43
CA ILE A 252 54.50 -47.06 16.02
C ILE A 252 54.46 -48.15 14.93
N ALA A 253 53.81 -47.88 13.79
CA ALA A 253 53.74 -48.82 12.69
C ALA A 253 55.13 -49.14 12.10
N ARG A 254 56.01 -48.12 11.96
CA ARG A 254 57.41 -48.32 11.55
C ARG A 254 58.17 -49.22 12.54
N ILE A 255 58.07 -48.94 13.84
CA ILE A 255 58.72 -49.73 14.90
C ILE A 255 58.21 -51.17 14.88
N ALA A 256 56.90 -51.38 14.81
CA ALA A 256 56.28 -52.70 14.74
C ALA A 256 56.77 -53.50 13.52
N ASN A 257 56.86 -52.85 12.34
CA ASN A 257 57.38 -53.47 11.13
C ASN A 257 58.87 -53.85 11.26
N THR A 258 59.71 -52.97 11.81
CA THR A 258 61.14 -53.27 12.04
C THR A 258 61.32 -54.44 13.02
N ILE A 259 60.57 -54.47 14.12
CA ILE A 259 60.59 -55.58 15.09
C ILE A 259 60.14 -56.88 14.43
N SER A 260 59.04 -56.85 13.67
CA SER A 260 58.53 -58.02 12.97
C SER A 260 59.50 -58.55 11.90
N SER A 261 60.33 -57.68 11.30
CA SER A 261 61.32 -58.10 10.31
C SER A 261 62.63 -58.68 10.91
N THR A 262 62.85 -58.53 12.22
CA THR A 262 64.12 -58.89 12.87
C THR A 262 64.05 -60.18 13.70
N GLN A 263 62.85 -60.62 14.14
CA GLN A 263 62.70 -61.82 14.96
C GLN A 263 62.12 -62.99 14.18
N THR A 264 62.85 -64.10 14.15
CA THR A 264 62.40 -65.40 13.63
C THR A 264 61.07 -65.81 14.25
N LEU A 265 60.22 -66.48 13.45
CA LEU A 265 58.85 -66.95 13.75
C LEU A 265 58.62 -67.50 15.19
N ASN A 266 59.66 -68.06 15.81
CA ASN A 266 59.66 -68.63 17.15
C ASN A 266 59.44 -67.63 18.30
N ARG A 267 59.67 -66.32 18.11
CA ARG A 267 59.41 -65.30 19.17
C ARG A 267 58.17 -64.43 18.93
N LEU A 268 57.74 -64.28 17.67
CA LEU A 268 56.60 -63.43 17.31
C LEU A 268 55.25 -64.03 17.70
N LEU A 269 55.05 -65.33 17.44
CA LEU A 269 53.76 -65.97 17.70
C LEU A 269 53.38 -65.95 19.20
N PRO A 270 54.29 -66.20 20.15
CA PRO A 270 54.00 -66.03 21.58
C PRO A 270 53.58 -64.60 21.96
N GLN A 271 54.29 -63.58 21.45
CA GLN A 271 53.97 -62.17 21.76
C GLN A 271 52.62 -61.72 21.19
N ILE A 272 52.27 -62.17 19.99
CA ILE A 272 50.95 -61.91 19.41
C ILE A 272 49.85 -62.52 20.28
N ALA A 273 50.02 -63.77 20.74
CA ALA A 273 49.04 -64.43 21.61
C ALA A 273 48.87 -63.69 22.95
N GLU A 274 49.96 -63.19 23.54
CA GLU A 274 49.94 -62.39 24.77
C GLU A 274 49.20 -61.05 24.57
N THR A 275 49.57 -60.30 23.52
CA THR A 275 49.00 -58.96 23.26
C THR A 275 47.50 -59.02 22.95
N ILE A 276 47.06 -60.03 22.18
CA ILE A 276 45.64 -60.24 21.87
C ILE A 276 44.85 -60.55 23.15
N SER A 277 45.42 -61.32 24.08
CA SER A 277 44.80 -61.59 25.36
C SER A 277 44.63 -60.32 26.19
N GLU A 278 45.66 -59.49 26.30
CA GLU A 278 45.65 -58.26 27.08
C GLU A 278 44.72 -57.19 26.49
N GLN A 279 44.75 -56.96 25.17
CA GLN A 279 43.93 -55.92 24.53
C GLN A 279 42.46 -56.29 24.36
N LEU A 280 42.14 -57.58 24.16
CA LEU A 280 40.78 -58.03 23.90
C LEU A 280 40.14 -58.76 25.09
N GLY A 281 40.88 -58.97 26.18
CA GLY A 281 40.38 -59.55 27.43
C GLY A 281 40.12 -61.06 27.37
N PHE A 282 40.76 -61.79 26.44
CA PHE A 282 40.57 -63.24 26.33
C PHE A 282 41.43 -64.01 27.35
N TYR A 283 40.82 -64.95 28.08
CA TYR A 283 41.52 -65.78 29.06
C TYR A 283 42.61 -66.67 28.43
N HIS A 284 42.35 -67.24 27.25
CA HIS A 284 43.28 -68.10 26.54
C HIS A 284 43.25 -67.84 25.04
N VAL A 285 44.43 -67.59 24.49
CA VAL A 285 44.74 -67.47 23.07
C VAL A 285 45.83 -68.50 22.77
N GLY A 286 45.56 -69.38 21.81
CA GLY A 286 46.49 -70.38 21.31
C GLY A 286 46.56 -70.31 19.78
N ILE A 287 47.77 -70.22 19.24
CA ILE A 287 48.04 -70.20 17.80
C ILE A 287 48.50 -71.59 17.40
N PHE A 288 47.72 -72.22 16.52
CA PHE A 288 48.04 -73.52 15.93
C PHE A 288 48.49 -73.33 14.49
N LEU A 289 49.59 -73.96 14.12
CA LEU A 289 50.02 -74.08 12.73
C LEU A 289 49.79 -75.52 12.26
N LEU A 290 49.42 -75.67 10.99
CA LEU A 290 49.35 -76.99 10.38
C LEU A 290 50.77 -77.52 10.13
N ASP A 291 50.95 -78.82 10.35
CA ASP A 291 52.16 -79.50 9.91
C ASP A 291 52.25 -79.58 8.37
N VAL A 292 53.41 -79.97 7.86
CA VAL A 292 53.72 -79.94 6.41
C VAL A 292 52.75 -80.81 5.60
N HIS A 293 52.22 -81.89 6.20
CA HIS A 293 51.28 -82.81 5.57
C HIS A 293 49.80 -82.44 5.83
N LYS A 294 49.54 -81.38 6.61
CA LYS A 294 48.20 -80.91 7.04
C LYS A 294 47.38 -81.95 7.79
N GLU A 295 48.03 -82.92 8.42
CA GLU A 295 47.36 -83.96 9.19
C GLU A 295 47.12 -83.52 10.64
N TYR A 296 48.01 -82.66 11.16
CA TYR A 296 47.95 -82.20 12.53
C TYR A 296 47.98 -80.67 12.63
N ALA A 297 47.15 -80.14 13.52
CA ALA A 297 47.25 -78.78 14.03
C ALA A 297 48.16 -78.79 15.26
N VAL A 298 49.35 -78.21 15.13
CA VAL A 298 50.37 -78.17 16.17
C VAL A 298 50.29 -76.83 16.88
N LEU A 299 50.14 -76.84 18.20
CA LEU A 299 50.16 -75.60 18.98
C LEU A 299 51.57 -75.00 18.91
N THR A 300 51.70 -73.80 18.35
CA THR A 300 52.99 -73.13 18.15
C THR A 300 53.20 -71.96 19.11
N ALA A 301 52.12 -71.34 19.60
CA ALA A 301 52.19 -70.31 20.63
C ALA A 301 50.93 -70.25 21.50
N ALA A 302 51.05 -69.82 22.76
CA ALA A 302 49.94 -69.64 23.67
C ALA A 302 50.30 -68.68 24.82
N ASN A 303 49.34 -67.88 25.28
CA ASN A 303 49.54 -66.93 26.39
C ASN A 303 49.37 -67.59 27.79
N SER A 304 48.33 -68.42 27.95
CA SER A 304 47.89 -68.90 29.27
C SER A 304 48.79 -70.00 29.84
N GLU A 305 48.78 -70.16 31.16
CA GLU A 305 49.55 -71.20 31.85
C GLU A 305 49.14 -72.63 31.43
N GLY A 306 47.85 -72.83 31.10
CA GLY A 306 47.37 -74.06 30.49
C GLY A 306 47.96 -74.28 29.10
N GLY A 307 47.97 -73.24 28.26
CA GLY A 307 48.54 -73.28 26.92
C GLY A 307 50.06 -73.51 26.91
N ARG A 308 50.81 -72.94 27.84
CA ARG A 308 52.26 -73.16 28.01
C ARG A 308 52.58 -74.62 28.36
N ARG A 309 51.76 -75.25 29.22
CA ARG A 309 51.88 -76.69 29.52
C ARG A 309 51.57 -77.57 28.30
N MET A 310 50.66 -77.13 27.42
CA MET A 310 50.38 -77.81 26.16
C MET A 310 51.56 -77.67 25.17
N LEU A 311 52.15 -76.48 25.05
CA LEU A 311 53.35 -76.25 24.22
C LEU A 311 54.51 -77.16 24.64
N ALA A 312 54.79 -77.24 25.95
CA ALA A 312 55.87 -78.07 26.49
C ALA A 312 55.73 -79.57 26.20
N ARG A 313 54.51 -80.03 25.86
CA ARG A 313 54.21 -81.43 25.50
C ARG A 313 54.12 -81.65 23.99
N ASN A 314 54.51 -80.67 23.17
CA ASN A 314 54.30 -80.69 21.72
C ASN A 314 52.86 -81.04 21.35
N HIS A 315 51.90 -80.41 22.04
CA HIS A 315 50.49 -80.72 21.86
C HIS A 315 50.06 -80.50 20.42
N ARG A 316 49.56 -81.57 19.81
CA ARG A 316 49.04 -81.59 18.45
C ARG A 316 47.68 -82.27 18.44
N LEU A 317 46.80 -81.75 17.61
CA LEU A 317 45.45 -82.29 17.42
C LEU A 317 45.31 -82.72 15.97
N ARG A 318 44.73 -83.90 15.75
CA ARG A 318 44.50 -84.40 14.40
C ARG A 318 43.38 -83.58 13.76
N VAL A 319 43.63 -83.11 12.55
CA VAL A 319 42.72 -82.20 11.84
C VAL A 319 41.39 -82.91 11.60
N GLY A 320 40.30 -82.28 12.01
CA GLY A 320 38.93 -82.77 11.82
C GLY A 320 38.41 -83.78 12.84
N GLU A 321 39.22 -84.25 13.78
CA GLU A 321 38.83 -85.37 14.67
C GLU A 321 38.69 -84.98 16.14
N VAL A 322 39.48 -84.00 16.65
CA VAL A 322 39.54 -83.70 18.08
C VAL A 322 39.36 -82.21 18.36
N GLY A 323 38.28 -81.89 19.08
CA GLY A 323 38.01 -80.55 19.64
C GLY A 323 37.72 -79.45 18.62
N ILE A 324 37.51 -78.24 19.13
CA ILE A 324 37.18 -77.04 18.32
C ILE A 324 38.27 -76.75 17.29
N VAL A 325 39.54 -76.88 17.71
CA VAL A 325 40.71 -76.58 16.86
C VAL A 325 40.81 -77.55 15.69
N GLY A 326 40.60 -78.86 15.93
CA GLY A 326 40.56 -79.85 14.85
C GLY A 326 39.44 -79.57 13.85
N PHE A 327 38.25 -79.17 14.32
CA PHE A 327 37.13 -78.85 13.43
C PHE A 327 37.37 -77.60 12.58
N VAL A 328 37.87 -76.52 13.17
CA VAL A 328 38.13 -75.25 12.47
C VAL A 328 39.24 -75.41 11.43
N THR A 329 40.26 -76.22 11.74
CA THR A 329 41.37 -76.48 10.81
C THR A 329 40.99 -77.31 9.59
N ARG A 330 39.95 -78.14 9.66
CA ARG A 330 39.39 -78.87 8.50
C ARG A 330 38.43 -78.01 7.67
N SER A 331 37.59 -77.22 8.33
CA SER A 331 36.52 -76.45 7.69
C SER A 331 36.96 -75.07 7.18
N ALA A 332 38.11 -74.57 7.65
CA ALA A 332 38.62 -73.22 7.38
C ALA A 332 37.62 -72.08 7.72
N SER A 333 36.64 -72.36 8.58
CA SER A 333 35.59 -71.41 8.98
C SER A 333 35.64 -71.15 10.49
N ARG A 334 35.36 -69.90 10.92
CA ARG A 334 35.39 -69.52 12.35
C ARG A 334 34.32 -70.29 13.13
N ALA A 335 34.72 -71.02 14.18
CA ALA A 335 33.77 -71.67 15.08
C ALA A 335 33.00 -70.63 15.91
N SER A 336 31.69 -70.83 16.06
CA SER A 336 30.81 -70.01 16.89
C SER A 336 30.39 -70.81 18.14
N PRO A 337 29.82 -70.16 19.17
CA PRO A 337 29.37 -70.85 20.39
C PRO A 337 28.42 -72.03 20.12
N TRP A 338 27.64 -71.97 19.03
CA TRP A 338 26.72 -73.04 18.61
C TRP A 338 27.41 -74.26 17.98
N THR A 339 28.68 -74.14 17.58
CA THR A 339 29.47 -75.27 17.05
C THR A 339 29.90 -76.26 18.14
N LEU A 340 29.94 -75.80 19.40
CA LEU A 340 30.36 -76.58 20.58
C LEU A 340 29.29 -77.56 21.08
N GLU A 341 28.00 -77.23 20.95
CA GLU A 341 26.87 -78.06 21.39
C GLU A 341 26.81 -79.39 20.61
N ARG A 342 27.11 -79.35 19.30
CA ARG A 342 27.14 -80.54 18.42
C ARG A 342 28.25 -81.55 18.75
N MET A 343 29.32 -81.14 19.44
CA MET A 343 30.46 -82.02 19.76
C MET A 343 30.30 -82.82 21.07
N ARG A 344 29.37 -82.45 21.98
CA ARG A 344 29.23 -83.11 23.30
C ARG A 344 28.48 -84.46 23.31
N PHE A 345 27.95 -84.92 22.19
CA PHE A 345 27.10 -86.12 22.14
C PHE A 345 27.82 -87.47 21.89
N SER A 346 29.16 -87.55 21.96
CA SER A 346 29.91 -88.72 21.44
C SER A 346 30.79 -89.52 22.43
N SER A 347 30.87 -89.24 23.75
CA SER A 347 31.57 -90.17 24.66
C SER A 347 31.17 -90.02 26.14
N THR A 348 30.89 -91.16 26.78
CA THR A 348 30.53 -91.34 28.19
C THR A 348 31.68 -91.96 29.01
N ILE A 349 31.58 -91.85 30.35
CA ILE A 349 32.24 -92.61 31.46
C ILE A 349 33.48 -91.92 32.12
N PRO A 350 33.73 -91.98 33.46
CA PRO A 350 32.88 -91.76 34.66
C PRO A 350 33.56 -90.82 35.73
N THR A 351 32.85 -90.48 36.81
CA THR A 351 33.33 -89.65 37.94
C THR A 351 33.54 -90.44 39.24
N SER A 352 34.44 -89.97 40.12
CA SER A 352 34.33 -89.85 41.61
C SER A 352 35.72 -89.90 42.32
N PRO A 353 35.87 -89.55 43.63
CA PRO A 353 35.04 -88.72 44.51
C PRO A 353 35.82 -87.58 45.24
N THR A 354 35.07 -86.62 45.78
CA THR A 354 35.46 -85.55 46.73
C THR A 354 35.85 -86.05 48.12
N PRO A 355 36.50 -85.21 48.94
CA PRO A 355 36.10 -85.05 50.34
C PRO A 355 35.80 -83.59 50.74
N ALA A 356 34.94 -83.45 51.75
CA ALA A 356 34.39 -82.22 52.32
C ALA A 356 35.08 -81.84 53.67
N PRO A 357 34.54 -80.95 54.54
CA PRO A 357 35.00 -79.56 54.72
C PRO A 357 35.50 -79.22 56.15
N ARG A 358 36.12 -78.05 56.36
CA ARG A 358 36.24 -77.41 57.69
C ARG A 358 36.14 -75.87 57.62
N SER A 359 35.41 -75.32 58.60
CA SER A 359 35.26 -73.90 59.00
C SER A 359 35.65 -73.79 60.51
N PRO A 360 35.59 -72.65 61.25
CA PRO A 360 35.57 -71.20 60.92
C PRO A 360 36.49 -70.25 61.80
N CYS A 361 36.70 -69.00 61.32
CA CYS A 361 36.88 -67.68 62.02
C CYS A 361 38.11 -67.39 62.96
N PRO A 362 38.49 -66.12 63.29
CA PRO A 362 37.68 -64.85 63.31
C PRO A 362 38.32 -63.49 62.85
N CYS A 363 37.44 -62.48 62.67
CA CYS A 363 37.46 -60.99 62.89
C CYS A 363 38.76 -60.13 62.74
N SER A 364 38.82 -58.83 62.39
CA SER A 364 38.05 -57.68 61.80
C SER A 364 38.97 -56.40 61.95
N PRO A 365 38.63 -55.10 61.68
CA PRO A 365 37.76 -54.42 60.70
C PRO A 365 38.31 -53.06 60.10
N ALA A 366 37.45 -52.41 59.28
CA ALA A 366 37.29 -50.96 58.98
C ALA A 366 38.23 -50.30 57.92
N ARG A 367 37.78 -49.48 56.94
CA ARG A 367 36.66 -48.51 56.86
C ARG A 367 35.96 -48.49 55.47
N ARG A 368 34.62 -48.32 55.48
CA ARG A 368 33.75 -47.80 54.38
C ARG A 368 33.70 -46.25 54.45
N SER A 369 33.27 -45.46 53.47
CA SER A 369 31.94 -45.38 52.79
C SER A 369 32.03 -44.31 51.67
N SER A 370 31.69 -44.54 50.41
CA SER A 370 30.38 -44.68 49.74
C SER A 370 29.51 -43.42 49.61
N ALA A 371 29.28 -43.03 48.35
CA ALA A 371 28.22 -42.15 47.85
C ALA A 371 26.81 -42.75 48.04
N ARG A 372 25.77 -41.90 48.10
CA ARG A 372 24.61 -41.93 47.18
C ARG A 372 23.51 -40.91 47.53
N TRP A 373 22.91 -40.44 46.43
CA TRP A 373 21.61 -39.79 46.27
C TRP A 373 20.44 -40.61 46.83
N THR A 374 19.40 -39.94 47.32
CA THR A 374 17.99 -40.37 47.18
C THR A 374 17.02 -39.18 47.18
N CYS A 375 15.95 -39.36 46.41
CA CYS A 375 14.80 -38.49 46.22
C CYS A 375 13.56 -39.14 46.88
N LYS A 376 12.76 -38.40 47.67
CA LYS A 376 11.28 -38.51 47.74
C LYS A 376 10.62 -37.57 48.76
N ALA A 377 9.80 -36.67 48.22
CA ALA A 377 8.38 -36.43 48.54
C ALA A 377 7.87 -36.25 50.00
N ARG A 378 7.40 -35.01 50.24
CA ARG A 378 5.98 -34.60 50.48
C ARG A 378 5.36 -34.72 51.89
N LYS A 379 4.86 -33.55 52.34
CA LYS A 379 3.75 -33.21 53.30
C LYS A 379 4.27 -32.49 54.55
N ARG A 380 3.59 -31.52 55.19
CA ARG A 380 2.48 -30.58 54.91
C ARG A 380 2.45 -29.63 56.14
N THR A 381 2.23 -28.33 55.95
CA THR A 381 1.50 -27.37 56.85
C THR A 381 1.82 -27.24 58.35
N LEU A 382 2.16 -26.01 58.79
CA LEU A 382 1.55 -25.21 59.89
C LEU A 382 2.40 -23.93 60.09
N SER A 383 1.98 -22.77 59.60
CA SER A 383 1.18 -21.72 60.29
C SER A 383 1.90 -20.94 61.41
N ARG A 384 2.16 -19.64 61.17
CA ARG A 384 1.95 -18.47 62.08
C ARG A 384 2.46 -17.23 61.32
N ARG A 385 1.60 -16.40 60.70
CA ARG A 385 0.72 -15.31 61.19
C ARG A 385 1.45 -14.12 61.83
N ARG A 386 1.17 -12.94 61.21
CA ARG A 386 1.21 -11.54 61.71
C ARG A 386 2.60 -10.95 61.93
N MET A 387 2.90 -9.68 61.66
CA MET A 387 2.20 -8.41 61.36
C MET A 387 3.33 -7.49 60.82
N SER A 388 3.19 -6.37 60.10
CA SER A 388 2.11 -5.46 59.76
C SER A 388 2.69 -4.41 58.77
N THR A 389 1.87 -3.96 57.80
CA THR A 389 1.63 -2.55 57.37
C THR A 389 2.79 -1.53 57.29
N SER A 390 2.88 -0.61 56.33
CA SER A 390 1.99 -0.18 55.25
C SER A 390 2.67 0.96 54.46
N PHE A 391 2.21 1.13 53.22
CA PHE A 391 1.97 2.40 52.51
C PHE A 391 3.09 3.43 52.31
N ARG A 392 3.40 3.69 51.01
CA ARG A 392 2.97 4.94 50.35
C ARG A 392 2.99 4.83 48.82
N ARG A 393 1.84 5.15 48.23
CA ARG A 393 1.63 5.63 46.84
C ARG A 393 2.38 6.95 46.61
N TRP A 394 2.53 7.37 45.35
CA TRP A 394 2.29 8.72 44.76
C TRP A 394 2.73 8.61 43.28
N ARG A 395 1.85 8.35 42.30
CA ARG A 395 0.99 9.25 41.48
C ARG A 395 1.74 10.32 40.63
N THR A 396 1.69 10.08 39.31
CA THR A 396 1.36 10.98 38.18
C THR A 396 2.15 12.26 37.91
N ARG A 397 2.63 12.38 36.67
CA ARG A 397 2.09 13.34 35.69
C ARG A 397 1.76 12.61 34.40
#